data_AF-A0A3C1FUL3-F1
#
_entry.id   AF-A0A3C1FUL3-F1
#
_cell.length_a   1.000
_cell.length_b   1.000
_cell.length_c   1.000
_cell.angle_alpha   90.00
_cell.angle_beta   90.00
_cell.angle_gamma   90.00
#
_symmetry.space_group_name_H-M   'P 1'
#
loop_
_entity.id
_entity.type
_entity.pdbx_description
1 polymer ?
#
loop_
_entity_poly.entity_id
_entity_poly.type
_entity_poly.pdbx_seq_one_letter_code
_entity_poly.pdbx_strand_id
1 'polypeptide(L)'
;MLATVLPVNGLRSNGSRYLFLSSLVKIFFFLHRNAWKNKQFSRRHTKVPTLLQGLLVCSKCGYAVYRSSTRTSRRKLYYYRCLGSDDYRYPNGRVCTNRPIRQDYLDELVWRHVIQLFENPDLIHKEIKRRIQEARNSNPTRIRKE
;
A
#
# COMPACT_ATOMS: atom_id res chain seq x y z
N MET A 1 -49.71 -36.73 -18.30
CA MET A 1 -49.07 -35.60 -17.59
C MET A 1 -47.64 -36.06 -17.27
N LEU A 2 -46.62 -35.83 -18.13
CA LEU A 2 -45.78 -34.61 -18.22
C LEU A 2 -45.40 -34.11 -16.80
N ALA A 3 -44.15 -34.03 -16.33
CA ALA A 3 -42.84 -33.76 -16.95
C ALA A 3 -41.72 -34.42 -16.11
N THR A 4 -40.71 -35.12 -16.66
CA THR A 4 -39.41 -34.63 -17.17
C THR A 4 -38.63 -33.63 -16.29
N VAL A 5 -37.52 -34.15 -15.71
CA VAL A 5 -36.12 -33.65 -15.71
C VAL A 5 -35.86 -32.20 -15.25
N LEU A 6 -35.02 -32.02 -14.21
CA LEU A 6 -33.67 -31.43 -14.33
C LEU A 6 -32.82 -31.61 -13.04
N PRO A 7 -31.51 -31.90 -13.18
CA PRO A 7 -30.57 -32.14 -12.09
C PRO A 7 -29.99 -30.83 -11.53
N VAL A 8 -29.63 -30.86 -10.24
CA VAL A 8 -28.93 -29.78 -9.53
C VAL A 8 -27.47 -29.73 -9.98
N ASN A 9 -27.23 -29.24 -11.20
CA ASN A 9 -25.90 -28.88 -11.69
C ASN A 9 -25.67 -27.38 -11.45
N GLY A 10 -24.73 -27.03 -10.57
CA GLY A 10 -24.33 -25.63 -10.48
C GLY A 10 -23.50 -25.18 -9.27
N LEU A 11 -22.62 -26.00 -8.70
CA LEU A 11 -21.50 -25.49 -7.90
C LEU A 11 -20.53 -24.74 -8.85
N ARG A 12 -20.87 -23.50 -9.22
CA ARG A 12 -20.03 -22.65 -10.06
C ARG A 12 -20.06 -21.21 -9.57
N SER A 13 -19.21 -20.91 -8.59
CA SER A 13 -18.39 -19.68 -8.58
C SER A 13 -17.40 -19.67 -7.40
N ASN A 14 -16.57 -20.70 -7.30
CA ASN A 14 -15.29 -20.67 -6.57
C ASN A 14 -14.25 -19.74 -7.26
N GLY A 15 -14.67 -18.66 -7.93
CA GLY A 15 -13.78 -17.73 -8.63
C GLY A 15 -13.42 -16.51 -7.78
N SER A 16 -14.41 -15.93 -7.08
CA SER A 16 -14.17 -14.71 -6.29
C SER A 16 -13.28 -14.97 -5.08
N ARG A 17 -13.51 -16.05 -4.31
CA ARG A 17 -12.70 -16.39 -3.12
C ARG A 17 -11.20 -16.53 -3.42
N TYR A 18 -10.83 -17.05 -4.59
CA TYR A 18 -9.42 -17.24 -4.99
C TYR A 18 -8.79 -15.93 -5.49
N LEU A 19 -9.58 -15.05 -6.13
CA LEU A 19 -9.13 -13.70 -6.52
C LEU A 19 -8.92 -12.79 -5.30
N PHE A 20 -9.74 -12.92 -4.25
CA PHE A 20 -9.56 -12.23 -2.96
C PHE A 20 -8.23 -12.61 -2.27
N LEU A 21 -7.89 -13.90 -2.21
CA LEU A 21 -6.59 -14.33 -1.70
C LEU A 21 -5.43 -13.78 -2.56
N SER A 22 -5.58 -13.72 -3.89
CA SER A 22 -4.50 -13.27 -4.78
C SER A 22 -4.13 -11.79 -4.62
N SER A 23 -5.09 -10.90 -4.33
CA SER A 23 -4.81 -9.47 -4.11
C SER A 23 -4.20 -9.18 -2.75
N LEU A 24 -4.67 -9.88 -1.71
CA LEU A 24 -4.03 -9.90 -0.39
C LEU A 24 -2.58 -10.37 -0.49
N VAL A 25 -2.33 -11.47 -1.22
CA VAL A 25 -0.99 -11.97 -1.50
C VAL A 25 -0.16 -10.94 -2.26
N LYS A 26 -0.73 -10.15 -3.18
CA LYS A 26 0.01 -9.13 -3.94
C LYS A 26 0.46 -7.95 -3.08
N ILE A 27 -0.41 -7.43 -2.22
CA ILE A 27 -0.06 -6.36 -1.27
C ILE A 27 0.96 -6.89 -0.27
N PHE A 28 0.71 -8.07 0.30
CA PHE A 28 1.65 -8.75 1.19
C PHE A 28 3.00 -9.01 0.51
N PHE A 29 3.02 -9.45 -0.75
CA PHE A 29 4.23 -9.70 -1.52
C PHE A 29 4.96 -8.40 -1.87
N PHE A 30 4.25 -7.32 -2.19
CA PHE A 30 4.87 -6.01 -2.39
C PHE A 30 5.49 -5.47 -1.10
N LEU A 31 4.76 -5.58 0.02
CA LEU A 31 5.26 -5.24 1.36
C LEU A 31 6.49 -6.09 1.72
N HIS A 32 6.41 -7.41 1.54
CA HIS A 32 7.51 -8.35 1.79
C HIS A 32 8.71 -8.09 0.88
N ARG A 33 8.50 -7.80 -0.41
CA ARG A 33 9.56 -7.51 -1.36
C ARG A 33 10.27 -6.20 -1.01
N ASN A 34 9.53 -5.16 -0.63
CA ASN A 34 10.14 -3.90 -0.18
C ASN A 34 10.83 -4.06 1.17
N ALA A 35 10.26 -4.82 2.11
CA ALA A 35 10.92 -5.16 3.37
C ALA A 35 12.20 -5.98 3.14
N TRP A 36 12.20 -6.93 2.19
CA TRP A 36 13.36 -7.74 1.83
C TRP A 36 14.45 -6.90 1.15
N LYS A 37 14.09 -6.02 0.21
CA LYS A 37 15.02 -5.04 -0.38
C LYS A 37 15.58 -4.12 0.70
N ASN A 38 14.74 -3.62 1.59
CA ASN A 38 15.18 -2.80 2.72
C ASN A 38 16.13 -3.60 3.65
N LYS A 39 15.88 -4.90 3.90
CA LYS A 39 16.76 -5.77 4.68
C LYS A 39 18.12 -5.98 3.99
N GLN A 40 18.14 -6.15 2.67
CA GLN A 40 19.39 -6.36 1.92
C GLN A 40 20.22 -5.08 1.77
N PHE A 41 19.58 -3.95 1.50
CA PHE A 41 20.28 -2.70 1.17
C PHE A 41 20.43 -1.74 2.37
N SER A 42 19.69 -1.94 3.47
CA SER A 42 19.81 -1.11 4.68
C SER A 42 20.52 -1.88 5.80
N ARG A 43 21.82 -1.62 5.99
CA ARG A 43 22.63 -2.13 7.11
C ARG A 43 22.12 -1.68 8.50
N ARG A 44 21.08 -0.83 8.58
CA ARG A 44 20.52 -0.33 9.84
C ARG A 44 19.25 -1.10 10.21
N HIS A 45 19.50 -2.15 10.98
CA HIS A 45 18.61 -2.99 11.79
C HIS A 45 17.33 -2.25 12.28
N THR A 46 16.26 -2.27 11.49
CA THR A 46 14.93 -1.90 12.00
C THR A 46 14.44 -3.07 12.86
N LYS A 47 14.65 -2.99 14.19
CA LYS A 47 14.26 -4.05 15.14
C LYS A 47 12.75 -4.19 15.32
N VAL A 48 11.98 -3.15 14.98
CA VAL A 48 10.51 -3.13 15.12
C VAL A 48 9.92 -2.65 13.80
N PRO A 49 9.30 -3.53 13.00
CA PRO A 49 8.63 -3.12 11.76
C PRO A 49 7.47 -2.17 12.08
N THR A 50 7.18 -1.24 11.17
CA THR A 50 5.99 -0.37 11.27
C THR A 50 5.19 -0.46 9.98
N LEU A 51 3.87 -0.29 10.10
CA LEU A 51 2.92 -0.59 9.02
C LEU A 51 3.28 0.12 7.72
N LEU A 52 3.70 1.38 7.81
CA LEU A 52 3.89 2.25 6.65
C LEU A 52 5.35 2.46 6.25
N GLN A 53 6.29 1.73 6.86
CA GLN A 53 7.71 1.89 6.56
C GLN A 53 8.05 1.49 5.13
N GLY A 54 8.59 2.44 4.35
CA GLY A 54 8.97 2.22 2.96
C GLY A 54 7.81 2.29 1.96
N LEU A 55 6.60 2.65 2.41
CA LEU A 55 5.44 2.89 1.54
C LEU A 55 5.14 4.37 1.32
N LEU A 56 5.49 5.21 2.30
CA LEU A 56 5.12 6.61 2.30
C LEU A 56 6.08 7.46 1.47
N VAL A 57 5.49 8.30 0.62
CA VAL A 57 6.18 9.32 -0.17
C VAL A 57 5.53 10.67 0.12
N CYS A 58 6.32 11.72 0.26
CA CYS A 58 5.80 13.05 0.49
C CYS A 58 5.18 13.61 -0.79
N SER A 59 3.91 14.01 -0.73
CA SER A 59 3.22 14.64 -1.87
C SER A 59 3.81 16.00 -2.27
N LYS A 60 4.45 16.72 -1.33
CA LYS A 60 5.00 18.05 -1.59
C LYS A 60 6.32 18.04 -2.36
N CYS A 61 7.22 17.11 -2.04
CA CYS A 61 8.58 17.10 -2.58
C CYS A 61 9.00 15.76 -3.20
N GLY A 62 8.13 14.75 -3.24
CA GLY A 62 8.41 13.44 -3.83
C GLY A 62 9.40 12.55 -3.07
N TYR A 63 10.03 13.06 -2.01
CA TYR A 63 10.97 12.28 -1.21
C TYR A 63 10.27 11.24 -0.33
N ALA A 64 10.98 10.13 -0.09
CA ALA A 64 10.54 9.09 0.84
C ALA A 64 10.33 9.64 2.25
N VAL A 65 9.34 9.08 2.94
CA VAL A 65 9.05 9.35 4.34
C VAL A 65 9.56 8.17 5.17
N TYR A 66 10.27 8.48 6.25
CA TYR A 66 10.89 7.48 7.11
C TYR A 66 10.43 7.63 8.57
N ARG A 67 10.60 6.57 9.34
CA ARG A 67 10.28 6.58 10.78
C ARG A 67 11.43 7.24 11.55
N SER A 68 11.07 8.19 12.41
CA SER A 68 11.95 8.82 13.39
C SER A 68 11.36 8.65 14.79
N SER A 69 12.18 8.86 15.81
CA SER A 69 11.74 8.82 17.19
C SER A 69 12.34 9.94 18.01
N THR A 70 11.57 10.44 18.97
CA THR A 70 12.01 11.44 19.93
C THR A 70 11.79 10.88 21.33
N ARG A 71 12.79 11.02 22.21
CA ARG A 71 12.69 10.55 23.59
C ARG A 71 12.33 11.73 24.49
N THR A 72 11.22 11.61 25.19
CA THR A 72 10.80 12.53 26.26
C THR A 72 11.13 11.87 27.61
N SER A 73 11.13 12.64 28.70
CA SER A 73 11.34 12.14 30.07
C SER A 73 10.44 10.95 30.44
N ARG A 74 9.20 10.92 29.93
CA ARG A 74 8.20 9.88 30.26
C ARG A 74 8.15 8.70 29.28
N ARG A 75 8.42 8.93 27.99
CA ARG A 75 8.24 7.90 26.94
C ARG A 75 8.97 8.24 25.64
N LYS A 76 9.14 7.22 24.81
CA LYS A 76 9.61 7.36 23.43
C LYS A 76 8.43 7.54 22.48
N LEU A 77 8.45 8.61 21.70
CA LEU A 77 7.44 8.94 20.70
C LEU A 77 7.97 8.64 19.30
N TYR A 78 7.10 8.20 18.40
CA TYR A 78 7.45 7.88 17.03
C TYR A 78 6.71 8.76 16.03
N TYR A 79 7.40 9.11 14.95
CA TYR A 79 6.90 9.99 13.91
C TYR A 79 7.32 9.50 12.53
N TYR A 80 6.45 9.70 11.55
CA TYR A 80 6.80 9.67 10.14
C TYR A 80 7.28 11.06 9.71
N ARG A 81 8.52 11.13 9.21
CA ARG A 81 9.19 12.37 8.80
C ARG A 81 9.62 12.29 7.34
N CYS A 82 9.41 13.37 6.60
CA CYS A 82 9.87 13.48 5.22
C CYS A 82 11.40 13.67 5.18
N LEU A 83 12.10 12.91 4.34
CA LEU A 83 13.54 13.06 4.15
C LEU A 83 13.92 14.50 3.71
N GLY A 84 13.08 15.12 2.87
CA GLY A 84 13.30 16.49 2.40
C GLY A 84 13.19 17.58 3.47
N SER A 85 12.68 17.26 4.66
CA SER A 85 12.60 18.20 5.78
C SER A 85 13.85 18.24 6.66
N ASP A 86 14.82 17.36 6.41
CA ASP A 86 16.07 17.29 7.15
C ASP A 86 17.05 18.35 6.64
N ASP A 87 17.05 19.51 7.28
CA ASP A 87 17.86 20.69 6.93
C ASP A 87 19.35 20.37 6.74
N TYR A 88 19.93 19.61 7.68
CA TYR A 88 21.34 19.24 7.70
C TYR A 88 21.80 18.36 6.52
N ARG A 89 20.87 17.81 5.72
CA ARG A 89 21.20 16.94 4.59
C ARG A 89 21.45 17.69 3.28
N TYR A 90 21.07 18.97 3.21
CA TYR A 90 21.02 19.71 1.97
C TYR A 90 21.88 20.98 2.08
N PRO A 91 22.76 21.27 1.10
CA PRO A 91 23.61 22.46 1.14
C PRO A 91 22.84 23.78 1.26
N ASN A 92 21.64 23.86 0.68
CA ASN A 92 20.78 25.05 0.68
C ASN A 92 19.69 24.98 1.76
N GLY A 93 19.86 24.11 2.77
CA GLY A 93 18.86 23.84 3.78
C GLY A 93 17.69 23.00 3.29
N ARG A 94 16.67 22.84 4.15
CA ARG A 94 15.56 21.91 3.94
C ARG A 94 14.82 22.20 2.62
N VAL A 95 14.61 21.14 1.85
CA VAL A 95 13.84 21.21 0.58
C VAL A 95 12.33 21.10 0.79
N CYS A 96 11.89 20.69 1.99
CA CYS A 96 10.49 20.51 2.31
C CYS A 96 10.12 21.05 3.70
N THR A 97 8.92 21.63 3.81
CA THR A 97 8.34 22.14 5.06
C THR A 97 7.30 21.19 5.66
N ASN A 98 7.22 19.95 5.16
CA ASN A 98 6.23 18.99 5.64
C ASN A 98 6.47 18.62 7.11
N ARG A 99 5.43 18.71 7.93
CA ARG A 99 5.53 18.46 9.37
C ARG A 99 5.59 16.96 9.67
N PRO A 100 6.40 16.51 10.64
CA PRO A 100 6.39 15.11 11.06
C PRO A 100 5.00 14.71 11.59
N ILE A 101 4.51 13.56 11.18
CA ILE A 101 3.19 13.03 11.57
C ILE A 101 3.39 11.97 12.64
N ARG A 102 2.53 11.95 13.65
CA ARG A 102 2.53 10.94 14.72
C ARG A 102 2.28 9.54 14.15
N GLN A 103 3.15 8.58 14.49
CA GLN A 103 3.12 7.24 13.90
C GLN A 103 1.83 6.50 14.26
N ASP A 104 1.46 6.54 15.54
CA ASP A 104 0.24 5.97 16.11
C ASP A 104 -1.02 6.44 15.36
N TYR A 105 -1.13 7.75 15.18
CA TYR A 105 -2.27 8.35 14.48
C TYR A 105 -2.37 7.92 13.01
N LEU A 106 -1.25 7.97 12.27
CA LEU A 106 -1.26 7.64 10.85
C LEU A 106 -1.49 6.15 10.60
N ASP A 107 -0.85 5.29 11.41
CA ASP A 107 -1.00 3.84 11.31
C ASP A 107 -2.47 3.45 11.58
N GLU A 108 -3.09 3.99 12.61
CA GLU A 108 -4.50 3.70 12.94
C GLU A 108 -5.44 4.16 11.82
N LEU A 109 -5.24 5.38 11.30
CA LEU A 109 -6.09 5.92 10.23
C LEU A 109 -6.00 5.07 8.96
N VAL A 110 -4.79 4.68 8.56
CA VAL A 110 -4.60 3.80 7.39
C VAL A 110 -5.19 2.42 7.67
N TRP A 111 -4.96 1.85 8.85
CA TRP A 111 -5.50 0.55 9.22
C TRP A 111 -7.03 0.51 9.17
N ARG A 112 -7.69 1.55 9.67
CA ARG A 112 -9.15 1.69 9.60
C ARG A 112 -9.64 1.74 8.15
N HIS A 113 -8.97 2.51 7.29
CA HIS A 113 -9.31 2.55 5.85
C HIS A 113 -9.13 1.18 5.18
N VAL A 114 -8.05 0.47 5.53
CA VAL A 114 -7.79 -0.88 5.00
C VAL A 114 -8.92 -1.83 5.43
N ILE A 115 -9.37 -1.79 6.68
CA ILE A 115 -10.51 -2.59 7.16
C ILE A 115 -11.79 -2.23 6.39
N GLN A 116 -12.12 -0.94 6.28
CA GLN A 116 -13.32 -0.49 5.56
C GLN A 116 -13.33 -0.92 4.08
N LEU A 117 -12.17 -0.92 3.43
CA LEU A 117 -12.03 -1.46 2.07
C LEU A 117 -12.33 -2.95 2.01
N PHE A 118 -11.94 -3.72 3.02
CA PHE A 118 -12.26 -5.14 3.10
C PHE A 118 -13.72 -5.42 3.44
N GLU A 119 -14.37 -4.56 4.21
CA GLU A 119 -15.80 -4.65 4.50
C GLU A 119 -16.69 -4.38 3.27
N ASN A 120 -16.18 -3.64 2.28
CA ASN A 120 -16.89 -3.39 1.03
C ASN A 120 -16.13 -3.96 -0.20
N PRO A 121 -16.29 -5.27 -0.46
CA PRO A 121 -15.59 -5.95 -1.56
C PRO A 121 -15.86 -5.37 -2.95
N ASP A 122 -17.00 -4.69 -3.15
CA ASP A 122 -17.38 -4.12 -4.44
C ASP A 122 -16.50 -2.92 -4.82
N LEU A 123 -16.04 -2.14 -3.84
CA LEU A 123 -15.09 -1.05 -4.07
C LEU A 123 -13.76 -1.57 -4.62
N ILE A 124 -13.27 -2.67 -4.06
CA ILE A 124 -12.04 -3.33 -4.52
C ILE A 124 -12.22 -3.85 -5.94
N HIS A 125 -13.34 -4.54 -6.22
CA HIS A 125 -13.63 -5.04 -7.56
C HIS A 125 -13.70 -3.93 -8.61
N LYS A 126 -14.38 -2.81 -8.29
CA LYS A 126 -14.50 -1.66 -9.18
C LYS A 126 -13.13 -1.05 -9.48
N GLU A 127 -12.29 -0.88 -8.46
CA GLU A 127 -10.95 -0.32 -8.61
C GLU A 127 -10.02 -1.24 -9.40
N ILE A 128 -10.07 -2.56 -9.19
CA ILE A 128 -9.31 -3.54 -9.99
C ILE A 128 -9.74 -3.48 -11.46
N LYS A 129 -11.06 -3.49 -11.73
CA LYS A 129 -11.58 -3.40 -13.11
C LYS A 129 -11.12 -2.11 -13.79
N ARG A 130 -11.18 -0.97 -13.09
CA ARG A 130 -10.71 0.33 -13.59
C ARG A 130 -9.23 0.28 -13.99
N ARG A 131 -8.36 -0.23 -13.11
CA ARG A 131 -6.91 -0.35 -13.39
C ARG A 131 -6.58 -1.31 -14.53
N ILE A 132 -7.31 -2.43 -14.65
CA ILE A 132 -7.16 -3.34 -15.79
C ILE A 132 -7.52 -2.61 -17.10
N GLN A 133 -8.59 -1.83 -17.10
CA GLN A 133 -9.01 -1.08 -18.27
C GLN A 133 -7.99 0.01 -18.65
N GLU A 134 -7.46 0.74 -17.67
CA GLU A 134 -6.40 1.73 -17.89
C GLU A 134 -5.14 1.10 -18.46
N ALA A 135 -4.66 -0.02 -17.88
CA ALA A 135 -3.49 -0.72 -18.39
C ALA A 135 -3.68 -1.27 -19.81
N ARG A 136 -4.89 -1.68 -20.17
CA ARG A 136 -5.24 -2.08 -21.55
C ARG A 136 -5.24 -0.90 -22.51
N ASN A 137 -5.73 0.25 -22.06
CA ASN A 137 -5.82 1.47 -22.87
C ASN A 137 -4.44 2.14 -23.04
N SER A 138 -3.57 2.06 -22.04
CA SER A 138 -2.20 2.60 -22.08
C SER A 138 -1.18 1.66 -22.73
N ASN A 139 -1.61 0.52 -23.28
CA ASN A 139 -0.72 -0.47 -23.87
C ASN A 139 -0.13 0.08 -25.21
N PRO A 140 1.21 0.26 -25.33
CA PRO A 140 1.84 0.85 -26.51
C PRO A 140 1.63 0.05 -27.81
N THR A 141 1.19 -1.21 -27.71
CA THR A 141 0.95 -2.08 -28.88
C THR A 141 -0.28 -1.68 -29.70
N ARG A 142 -1.16 -0.79 -29.21
CA ARG A 142 -2.24 -0.22 -30.03
C ARG A 142 -1.76 0.90 -30.97
N ILE A 143 -0.72 1.64 -30.60
CA ILE A 143 -0.19 2.77 -31.38
C ILE A 143 0.58 2.31 -32.62
N ARG A 144 1.01 1.03 -32.68
CA ARG A 144 1.77 0.45 -33.80
C ARG A 144 0.91 -0.12 -34.95
N LYS A 145 -0.41 0.04 -34.92
CA LYS A 145 -1.34 -0.52 -35.91
C LYS A 145 -2.07 0.53 -36.77
N GLU A 146 -1.67 1.78 -36.67
CA GLU A 146 -2.07 2.86 -37.60
C GLU A 146 -0.85 3.31 -38.40
#